data_AF-A0A497FFS0-F1
#
_entry.id   AF-A0A497FFS0-F1
#
_cell.length_a   1.000
_cell.length_b   1.000
_cell.length_c   1.000
_cell.angle_alpha   90.00
_cell.angle_beta   90.00
_cell.angle_gamma   90.00
#
_symmetry.space_group_name_H-M   'P 1'
#
loop_
_entity.id
_entity.type
_entity.pdbx_description
1 polymer ?
#
loop_
_entity_poly.entity_id
_entity_poly.type
_entity_poly.pdbx_seq_one_letter_code
_entity_poly.pdbx_strand_id
1 'polypeptide(L)' 'VIEMIAMKAPLYSINVKYVNPRGTTSSREHGEVMKKYGLDRHTASAYLIALKGIERHILTQKVIT' A
#
# COMPACT_ATOMS: atom_id res chain seq x y z
N VAL A 1 8.78 14.66 0.22
CA VAL A 1 8.27 13.78 1.32
C VAL A 1 8.68 12.34 1.08
N ILE A 2 8.45 11.80 -0.12
CA ILE A 2 8.77 10.41 -0.49
C ILE A 2 10.28 10.11 -0.33
N GLU A 3 11.13 10.98 -0.86
CA GLU A 3 12.59 10.84 -0.83
C GLU A 3 13.10 10.80 0.62
N MET A 4 12.55 11.67 1.47
CA MET A 4 12.90 11.72 2.89
C MET A 4 12.53 10.43 3.61
N ILE A 5 11.37 9.83 3.31
CA ILE A 5 10.95 8.55 3.88
C ILE A 5 11.88 7.43 3.38
N ALA A 6 12.17 7.40 2.08
CA ALA A 6 13.06 6.40 1.48
C ALA A 6 14.48 6.43 2.07
N MET A 7 14.97 7.61 2.46
CA MET A 7 16.28 7.78 3.10
C MET A 7 16.26 7.46 4.60
N LYS A 8 15.21 7.88 5.34
CA LYS A 8 15.18 7.77 6.81
C LYS A 8 14.69 6.42 7.32
N ALA A 9 13.72 5.79 6.66
CA ALA A 9 13.13 4.53 7.13
C ALA A 9 14.15 3.38 7.24
N PRO A 10 15.11 3.20 6.30
CA PRO A 10 16.13 2.15 6.42
C PRO A 10 17.05 2.32 7.63
N LEU A 11 17.23 3.54 8.16
CA LEU A 11 18.01 3.80 9.38
C LEU A 11 17.39 3.13 10.62
N TYR A 12 16.10 2.80 10.55
CA TYR A 12 15.35 2.08 11.58
C TYR A 12 15.03 0.64 11.17
N SER A 13 15.78 0.08 10.20
CA SER A 13 15.55 -1.25 9.64
C SER A 13 14.16 -1.46 9.02
N ILE A 14 13.49 -0.37 8.62
CA ILE A 14 12.20 -0.43 7.93
C ILE A 14 12.45 -0.48 6.42
N ASN A 15 12.02 -1.57 5.78
CA ASN A 15 12.14 -1.74 4.34
C ASN A 15 11.08 -0.90 3.61
N VAL A 16 11.50 -0.14 2.59
CA VAL A 16 10.61 0.71 1.79
C VAL A 16 10.37 0.07 0.43
N LYS A 17 9.10 -0.03 0.04
CA LYS A 17 8.67 -0.51 -1.28
C LYS A 17 7.79 0.53 -1.95
N TYR A 18 8.06 0.78 -3.23
CA TYR A 18 7.23 1.66 -4.06
C TYR A 18 6.05 0.88 -4.65
N VAL A 19 4.85 1.42 -4.49
CA VAL A 19 3.59 0.82 -4.95
C VAL A 19 2.88 1.82 -5.86
N ASN A 20 2.31 1.33 -6.98
CA ASN A 20 1.56 2.17 -7.90
C ASN A 20 0.19 2.52 -7.28
N PRO A 21 -0.16 3.82 -7.11
CA PRO A 21 -1.41 4.22 -6.48
C PRO A 21 -2.65 4.10 -7.38
N ARG A 22 -2.49 3.70 -8.64
CA ARG A 22 -3.60 3.55 -9.59
C ARG A 22 -4.67 2.60 -9.03
N GLY A 23 -5.92 3.07 -9.04
CA GLY A 23 -7.08 2.33 -8.55
C GLY A 23 -7.32 2.41 -7.04
N THR A 24 -6.81 3.45 -6.37
CA THR A 24 -7.14 3.75 -4.96
C THR A 24 -8.40 4.62 -4.86
N THR A 25 -8.28 5.94 -4.68
CA THR A 25 -9.40 6.83 -4.33
C THR A 25 -10.57 6.85 -5.35
N SER A 26 -10.33 6.50 -6.61
CA SER A 26 -11.35 6.53 -7.67
C SER A 26 -11.86 5.15 -8.07
N SER A 27 -11.69 4.13 -7.22
CA SER A 27 -12.13 2.75 -7.52
C SER A 27 -13.38 2.36 -6.75
N ARG A 28 -14.14 1.40 -7.31
CA ARG A 28 -15.29 0.78 -6.61
C ARG A 28 -14.84 0.12 -5.31
N GLU A 29 -13.68 -0.53 -5.34
CA GLU A 29 -13.05 -1.20 -4.21
C GLU A 29 -12.82 -0.24 -3.02
N HIS A 30 -12.41 1.00 -3.29
CA HIS A 30 -12.23 2.01 -2.25
C HIS A 30 -13.53 2.34 -1.51
N GLY A 31 -14.62 2.55 -2.23
CA GLY A 31 -15.95 2.77 -1.63
C GLY A 31 -16.47 1.54 -0.87
N GLU A 32 -16.21 0.33 -1.39
CA GLU A 32 -16.58 -0.92 -0.72
C GLU A 32 -15.82 -1.10 0.59
N VAL A 33 -14.50 -0.89 0.60
CA VAL A 33 -13.64 -0.97 1.79
C VAL A 33 -14.03 0.06 2.84
N MET A 34 -14.32 1.30 2.45
CA MET A 34 -14.83 2.34 3.36
C MET A 34 -16.12 1.90 4.05
N LYS A 35 -17.10 1.39 3.28
CA LYS A 35 -18.39 0.95 3.84
C LYS A 35 -18.24 -0.29 4.71
N LYS A 36 -17.49 -1.28 4.25
CA LYS A 36 -17.33 -2.58 4.93
C LYS A 36 -16.61 -2.44 6.27
N TYR A 37 -15.57 -1.61 6.33
CA TYR A 37 -14.71 -1.48 7.51
C TYR A 37 -14.87 -0.15 8.25
N GLY A 38 -15.79 0.72 7.82
CA GLY A 38 -16.04 2.03 8.44
C GLY A 38 -14.86 3.01 8.33
N LEU A 39 -14.03 2.88 7.30
CA LEU A 39 -12.81 3.68 7.13
C LEU A 39 -13.11 5.04 6.51
N ASP A 40 -12.36 6.07 6.92
CA ASP A 40 -12.35 7.34 6.22
C ASP A 40 -11.61 7.24 4.88
N ARG A 41 -11.77 8.26 4.03
CA ARG A 41 -11.20 8.29 2.68
C ARG A 41 -9.69 8.05 2.62
N HIS A 42 -8.94 8.57 3.58
CA HIS A 42 -7.49 8.49 3.60
C HIS A 42 -7.04 7.13 4.11
N THR A 43 -7.67 6.64 5.17
CA THR A 43 -7.39 5.29 5.70
C THR A 43 -7.73 4.21 4.68
N ALA A 44 -8.85 4.33 3.96
CA ALA A 44 -9.18 3.40 2.89
C ALA A 44 -8.14 3.42 1.75
N SER A 45 -7.65 4.60 1.34
CA SER A 45 -6.57 4.68 0.34
C SER A 45 -5.28 4.04 0.84
N ALA A 46 -4.87 4.31 2.09
CA ALA A 46 -3.68 3.71 2.69
C ALA A 46 -3.80 2.18 2.81
N TYR A 47 -4.97 1.69 3.21
CA TYR A 47 -5.29 0.27 3.30
C TYR A 47 -5.12 -0.44 1.95
N LEU A 48 -5.67 0.14 0.86
CA LEU A 48 -5.53 -0.43 -0.48
C LEU A 48 -4.08 -0.43 -0.99
N ILE A 49 -3.27 0.59 -0.65
CA ILE A 49 -1.84 0.62 -0.97
C ILE A 49 -1.10 -0.51 -0.25
N ALA A 50 -1.39 -0.73 1.04
CA ALA A 50 -0.78 -1.80 1.82
C ALA A 50 -1.10 -3.17 1.23
N LEU A 51 -2.38 -3.43 0.90
CA LEU A 51 -2.79 -4.69 0.26
C LEU A 51 -2.04 -4.95 -1.05
N LYS A 52 -2.00 -3.96 -1.95
CA LYS A 52 -1.25 -4.06 -3.22
C LYS A 52 0.23 -4.35 -3.01
N GLY A 53 0.83 -3.74 -1.99
CA GLY A 53 2.23 -3.97 -1.62
C GLY A 53 2.48 -5.41 -1.17
N ILE A 54 1.58 -5.95 -0.33
CA ILE A 54 1.65 -7.32 0.19
C ILE A 54 1.49 -8.33 -0.94
N GLU A 55 0.47 -8.18 -1.80
CA GLU A 55 0.24 -9.06 -2.95
C GLU A 55 1.46 -9.13 -3.88
N ARG A 56 2.03 -7.97 -4.22
CA ARG A 56 3.25 -7.91 -5.04
C ARG A 56 4.44 -8.60 -4.36
N HIS A 57 4.59 -8.43 -3.04
CA HIS A 57 5.67 -9.08 -2.31
C HIS A 57 5.54 -10.60 -2.36
N ILE A 58 4.34 -11.14 -2.13
CA ILE A 58 4.05 -12.57 -2.20
C ILE A 58 4.30 -13.12 -3.61
N LEU A 59 3.81 -12.44 -4.64
CA LEU A 59 4.05 -12.83 -6.04
C LEU A 59 5.54 -12.90 -6.37
N THR A 60 6.31 -11.91 -5.91
CA THR A 60 7.76 -11.88 -6.14
C THR A 60 8.47 -13.02 -5.42
N GLN A 61 8.07 -13.37 -4.20
CA GLN A 61 8.65 -14.50 -3.45
C GLN A 61 8.35 -15.84 -4.13
N LYS A 62 7.12 -16.05 -4.62
CA LYS A 62 6.72 -17.27 -5.33
C LYS A 62 7.43 -17.48 -6.67
N VAL A 63 7.87 -16.41 -7.33
CA VAL A 63 8.59 -16.50 -8.61
C VAL A 63 10.08 -16.82 -8.40
N ILE A 64 10.63 -16.51 -7.21
CA ILE A 64 12.03 -16.72 -6.86
C ILE A 64 12.27 -18.11 -6.22
N THR A 65 11.20 -18.77 -5.76
CA THR A 65 11.23 -20.12 -5.14
C THR A 65 10.84 -21.17 -6.17
#